data_AF-A0A432T2D0-F1
#
_entry.id   AF-A0A432T2D0-F1
#
_cell.length_a   1.000
_cell.length_b   1.000
_cell.length_c   1.000
_cell.angle_alpha   90.00
_cell.angle_beta   90.00
_cell.angle_gamma   90.00
#
_symmetry.space_group_name_H-M   'P 1'
#
loop_
_entity.id
_entity.type
_entity.pdbx_description
1 polymer ?
#
loop_
_entity_poly.entity_id
_entity_poly.type
_entity_poly.pdbx_seq_one_letter_code
_entity_poly.pdbx_strand_id
1 'polypeptide(L)'
;IYTKSFEVQAVTSLEIGYLLYGDDYTRGEVMVHLNGEHTAVGNELRNELSDHLSNVLRLLPKMQDASVVEDLVILMVVPAVEIMMKEYSPNNMEAKDKLYKKQYKTLIIPSVPVGVFLHLIKALYMVFDSDFELIKENKPFGDASFLGFLSAELEVEEGKKSSNSCKPTFDASGIMSHTSGCSGCS
;
A
#
# COMPACT_ATOMS: atom_id res chain seq x y z
N ILE A 1 4.54 -20.12 3.30
CA ILE A 1 5.26 -19.26 2.32
C ILE A 1 4.34 -18.13 1.87
N TYR A 2 3.22 -18.42 1.22
CA TYR A 2 2.24 -17.40 0.76
C TYR A 2 1.83 -16.38 1.84
N THR A 3 1.33 -16.84 2.98
CA THR A 3 0.90 -15.96 4.09
C THR A 3 1.98 -15.00 4.57
N LYS A 4 3.25 -15.42 4.65
CA LYS A 4 4.36 -14.52 5.04
C LYS A 4 4.76 -13.58 3.89
N SER A 5 4.54 -13.98 2.64
CA SER A 5 4.84 -13.13 1.49
C SER A 5 3.81 -12.02 1.33
N PHE A 6 2.53 -12.28 1.58
CA PHE A 6 1.44 -11.38 1.18
C PHE A 6 0.39 -11.02 2.24
N GLU A 7 0.27 -11.76 3.34
CA GLU A 7 -0.85 -11.57 4.28
C GLU A 7 -0.39 -11.05 5.65
N VAL A 8 0.41 -11.83 6.38
CA VAL A 8 0.77 -11.55 7.77
C VAL A 8 2.24 -11.16 7.88
N GLN A 9 2.49 -9.94 8.37
CA GLN A 9 3.83 -9.34 8.37
C GLN A 9 4.48 -9.47 6.99
N ALA A 10 3.70 -9.14 5.96
CA ALA A 10 3.97 -9.46 4.58
C ALA A 10 5.27 -8.84 4.05
N VAL A 11 5.89 -9.50 3.05
CA VAL A 11 6.99 -8.87 2.30
C VAL A 11 6.43 -7.77 1.41
N THR A 12 5.30 -7.99 0.73
CA THR A 12 4.61 -6.98 -0.08
C THR A 12 3.10 -7.25 -0.09
N SER A 13 2.27 -6.24 -0.38
CA SER A 13 0.86 -6.45 -0.69
C SER A 13 0.66 -6.89 -2.16
N LEU A 14 -0.48 -7.52 -2.44
CA LEU A 14 -0.97 -7.80 -3.79
C LEU A 14 -2.02 -6.78 -4.28
N GLU A 15 -2.43 -5.83 -3.44
CA GLU A 15 -3.36 -4.77 -3.81
C GLU A 15 -2.60 -3.64 -4.52
N ILE A 16 -2.73 -3.54 -5.84
CA ILE A 16 -1.93 -2.61 -6.64
C ILE A 16 -2.28 -1.15 -6.32
N GLY A 17 -3.56 -0.86 -6.02
CA GLY A 17 -4.00 0.47 -5.63
C GLY A 17 -3.42 0.88 -4.28
N TYR A 18 -3.38 -0.04 -3.32
CA TYR A 18 -2.74 0.21 -2.03
C TYR A 18 -1.23 0.47 -2.14
N LEU A 19 -0.52 -0.27 -2.99
CA LEU A 19 0.92 -0.03 -3.19
C LEU A 19 1.22 1.37 -3.74
N LEU A 20 0.34 1.90 -4.59
CA LEU A 20 0.54 3.19 -5.25
C LEU A 20 0.05 4.37 -4.41
N TYR A 21 -1.06 4.17 -3.68
CA TYR A 21 -1.80 5.27 -3.05
C TYR A 21 -1.96 5.10 -1.53
N GLY A 22 -1.58 3.97 -0.95
CA GLY A 22 -1.89 3.66 0.46
C GLY A 22 -3.39 3.67 0.72
N ASP A 23 -3.80 4.22 1.87
CA ASP A 23 -5.21 4.41 2.22
C ASP A 23 -5.76 5.79 1.79
N ASP A 24 -5.13 6.41 0.79
CA ASP A 24 -5.58 7.68 0.24
C ASP A 24 -6.94 7.57 -0.46
N TYR A 25 -7.70 8.68 -0.45
CA TYR A 25 -8.98 8.78 -1.14
C TYR A 25 -8.90 8.39 -2.63
N THR A 26 -7.76 8.68 -3.28
CA THR A 26 -7.45 8.30 -4.66
C THR A 26 -7.60 6.79 -4.89
N ARG A 27 -7.19 5.95 -3.92
CA ARG A 27 -7.39 4.50 -4.00
C ARG A 27 -8.87 4.15 -4.10
N GLY A 28 -9.70 4.82 -3.30
CA GLY A 28 -11.15 4.63 -3.31
C GLY A 28 -11.77 4.91 -4.68
N GLU A 29 -11.38 6.01 -5.32
CA GLU A 29 -11.86 6.37 -6.67
C GLU A 29 -11.42 5.35 -7.72
N VAL A 30 -10.15 4.92 -7.68
CA VAL A 30 -9.61 3.89 -8.57
C VAL A 30 -10.38 2.57 -8.41
N MET A 31 -10.63 2.15 -7.17
CA MET A 31 -11.37 0.91 -6.88
C MET A 31 -12.81 0.93 -7.40
N VAL A 32 -13.49 2.09 -7.36
CA VAL A 32 -14.84 2.26 -7.92
C VAL A 32 -14.83 2.05 -9.44
N HIS A 33 -13.88 2.65 -10.16
CA HIS A 33 -13.75 2.46 -11.60
C HIS A 33 -13.41 1.01 -11.94
N LEU A 34 -12.44 0.41 -11.25
CA LEU A 34 -12.08 -1.00 -11.45
C LEU A 34 -13.27 -1.94 -11.20
N ASN A 35 -14.09 -1.69 -10.17
CA ASN A 35 -15.32 -2.45 -9.94
C ASN A 35 -16.28 -2.38 -11.13
N GLY A 36 -16.40 -1.21 -11.76
CA GLY A 36 -17.17 -1.02 -12.98
C GLY A 36 -16.65 -1.89 -14.12
N GLU A 37 -15.35 -1.84 -14.39
CA GLU A 37 -14.70 -2.65 -15.42
C GLU A 37 -14.86 -4.16 -15.18
N HIS A 38 -14.67 -4.60 -13.93
CA HIS A 38 -14.89 -5.98 -13.51
C HIS A 38 -16.34 -6.44 -13.76
N THR A 39 -17.30 -5.59 -13.41
CA THR A 39 -18.73 -5.86 -13.59
C THR A 39 -19.10 -5.95 -15.07
N ALA A 40 -18.57 -5.05 -15.90
CA ALA A 40 -18.85 -4.99 -17.33
C ALA A 40 -18.47 -6.29 -18.07
N VAL A 41 -17.44 -6.99 -17.60
CA VAL A 41 -16.96 -8.26 -18.20
C VAL A 41 -17.37 -9.51 -17.40
N GLY A 42 -18.22 -9.35 -16.37
CA GLY A 42 -18.66 -10.46 -15.51
C GLY A 42 -17.53 -11.14 -14.75
N ASN A 43 -16.49 -10.40 -14.34
CA ASN A 43 -15.34 -10.97 -13.63
C ASN A 43 -15.59 -10.99 -12.11
N GLU A 44 -15.81 -12.17 -11.55
CA GLU A 44 -16.06 -12.33 -10.10
C GLU A 44 -14.79 -12.06 -9.26
N LEU A 45 -14.90 -11.09 -8.35
CA LEU A 45 -13.83 -10.67 -7.43
C LEU A 45 -13.58 -11.63 -6.26
N ARG A 46 -14.52 -12.55 -6.00
CA ARG A 46 -14.50 -13.48 -4.85
C ARG A 46 -14.37 -12.71 -3.53
N ASN A 47 -13.36 -13.04 -2.71
CA ASN A 47 -13.14 -12.43 -1.39
C ASN A 47 -12.08 -11.30 -1.44
N GLU A 48 -11.64 -10.92 -2.64
CA GLU A 48 -10.58 -9.93 -2.84
C GLU A 48 -11.13 -8.63 -3.41
N LEU A 49 -10.38 -7.54 -3.24
CA LEU A 49 -10.74 -6.22 -3.74
C LEU A 49 -10.52 -6.09 -5.25
N SER A 50 -11.14 -5.09 -5.89
CA SER A 50 -11.02 -4.85 -7.34
C SER A 50 -9.60 -4.50 -7.79
N ASP A 51 -8.78 -3.93 -6.90
CA ASP A 51 -7.37 -3.63 -7.12
C ASP A 51 -6.42 -4.77 -6.73
N HIS A 52 -6.93 -5.94 -6.33
CA HIS A 52 -6.08 -7.09 -6.08
C HIS A 52 -5.46 -7.58 -7.39
N LEU A 53 -4.13 -7.80 -7.44
CA LEU A 53 -3.39 -8.13 -8.65
C LEU A 53 -3.98 -9.33 -9.40
N SER A 54 -4.40 -10.38 -8.70
CA SER A 54 -5.03 -11.55 -9.34
C SER A 54 -6.38 -11.22 -10.01
N ASN A 55 -7.10 -10.22 -9.52
CA ASN A 55 -8.35 -9.76 -10.11
C ASN A 55 -8.04 -8.96 -11.37
N VAL A 56 -7.11 -8.02 -11.27
CA VAL A 56 -6.66 -7.18 -12.39
C VAL A 56 -6.10 -8.05 -13.52
N LEU A 57 -5.24 -9.03 -13.23
CA LEU A 57 -4.70 -9.95 -14.25
C LEU A 57 -5.79 -10.77 -14.96
N ARG A 58 -6.90 -11.09 -14.27
CA ARG A 58 -8.08 -11.75 -14.90
C ARG A 58 -8.95 -10.78 -15.70
N LEU A 59 -8.88 -9.48 -15.39
CA LEU A 59 -9.62 -8.43 -16.06
C LEU A 59 -8.96 -8.03 -17.39
N LEU A 60 -7.64 -7.79 -17.39
CA LEU A 60 -6.88 -7.29 -18.55
C LEU A 60 -7.26 -7.96 -19.89
N PRO A 61 -7.25 -9.31 -20.03
CA PRO A 61 -7.54 -9.95 -21.32
C PRO A 61 -9.03 -9.89 -21.74
N LYS A 62 -9.92 -9.41 -20.87
CA LYS A 62 -11.37 -9.31 -21.11
C LYS A 62 -11.82 -7.90 -21.47
N MET A 63 -10.99 -6.89 -21.21
CA MET A 63 -11.29 -5.50 -21.53
C MET A 63 -11.26 -5.29 -23.04
N GLN A 64 -12.20 -4.51 -23.56
CA GLN A 64 -12.34 -4.29 -25.01
C GLN A 64 -11.53 -3.09 -25.52
N ASP A 65 -11.33 -2.08 -24.66
CA ASP A 65 -10.59 -0.88 -25.03
C ASP A 65 -9.10 -1.06 -24.75
N ALA A 66 -8.33 -1.21 -25.83
CA ALA A 66 -6.88 -1.43 -25.76
C ALA A 66 -6.13 -0.24 -25.14
N SER A 67 -6.61 0.99 -25.33
CA SER A 67 -5.98 2.18 -24.74
C SER A 67 -6.15 2.23 -23.22
N VAL A 68 -7.34 1.85 -22.74
CA VAL A 68 -7.61 1.76 -21.29
C VAL A 68 -6.79 0.62 -20.67
N VAL A 69 -6.62 -0.51 -21.38
CA VAL A 69 -5.74 -1.60 -20.93
C VAL A 69 -4.29 -1.12 -20.82
N GLU A 70 -3.80 -0.41 -21.83
CA GLU A 70 -2.45 0.14 -21.86
C GLU A 70 -2.23 1.11 -20.70
N ASP A 71 -3.15 2.06 -20.48
CA ASP A 71 -3.09 3.00 -19.35
C ASP A 71 -3.11 2.27 -18.00
N LEU A 72 -4.00 1.28 -17.82
CA LEU A 72 -4.06 0.49 -16.58
C LEU A 72 -2.74 -0.25 -16.32
N VAL A 73 -2.13 -0.81 -17.36
CA VAL A 73 -0.86 -1.55 -17.22
C VAL A 73 0.29 -0.59 -16.92
N ILE A 74 0.47 0.46 -17.73
CA ILE A 74 1.62 1.38 -17.64
C ILE A 74 1.53 2.26 -16.40
N LEU A 75 0.34 2.76 -16.05
CA LEU A 75 0.18 3.73 -14.96
C LEU A 75 -0.03 3.06 -13.60
N MET A 76 -0.49 1.81 -13.56
CA MET A 76 -0.77 1.13 -12.30
C MET A 76 -0.11 -0.23 -12.12
N VAL A 77 -0.34 -1.19 -13.02
CA VAL A 77 0.11 -2.57 -12.80
C VAL A 77 1.63 -2.66 -12.76
N VAL A 78 2.31 -2.07 -13.74
CA VAL A 78 3.77 -2.09 -13.84
C VAL A 78 4.43 -1.39 -12.65
N PRO A 79 4.07 -0.14 -12.29
CA PRO A 79 4.63 0.52 -11.12
C PRO A 79 4.41 -0.28 -9.82
N ALA A 80 3.22 -0.87 -9.63
CA ALA A 80 2.97 -1.70 -8.47
C ALA A 80 3.83 -2.97 -8.44
N VAL A 81 4.03 -3.64 -9.58
CA VAL A 81 4.91 -4.80 -9.72
C VAL A 81 6.37 -4.44 -9.44
N GLU A 82 6.84 -3.27 -9.86
CA GLU A 82 8.17 -2.76 -9.54
C GLU A 82 8.36 -2.53 -8.03
N ILE A 83 7.36 -1.92 -7.37
CA ILE A 83 7.33 -1.78 -5.91
C ILE A 83 7.40 -3.16 -5.26
N MET A 84 6.57 -4.11 -5.69
CA MET A 84 6.58 -5.48 -5.17
C MET A 84 7.99 -6.10 -5.28
N MET A 85 8.71 -5.93 -6.41
CA MET A 85 10.08 -6.42 -6.55
C MET A 85 11.06 -5.72 -5.59
N LYS A 86 10.97 -4.39 -5.45
CA LYS A 86 11.82 -3.59 -4.55
C LYS A 86 11.70 -4.04 -3.10
N GLU A 87 10.50 -4.45 -2.67
CA GLU A 87 10.23 -4.92 -1.30
C GLU A 87 10.97 -6.22 -0.92
N TYR A 88 11.34 -7.04 -1.90
CA TYR A 88 12.18 -8.24 -1.67
C TYR A 88 13.68 -7.94 -1.57
N SER A 89 14.10 -6.67 -1.60
CA SER A 89 15.50 -6.34 -1.36
C SER A 89 15.89 -6.63 0.10
N PRO A 90 17.12 -7.09 0.39
CA PRO A 90 17.54 -7.41 1.76
C PRO A 90 17.32 -6.25 2.74
N ASN A 91 17.61 -5.02 2.30
CA ASN A 91 17.46 -3.83 3.13
C ASN A 91 15.99 -3.55 3.49
N ASN A 92 15.07 -3.67 2.52
CA ASN A 92 13.65 -3.42 2.78
C ASN A 92 13.04 -4.53 3.65
N MET A 93 13.40 -5.78 3.39
CA MET A 93 12.97 -6.91 4.22
C MET A 93 13.45 -6.76 5.67
N GLU A 94 14.70 -6.35 5.88
CA GLU A 94 15.23 -6.10 7.23
C GLU A 94 14.52 -4.91 7.90
N ALA A 95 14.28 -3.82 7.16
CA ALA A 95 13.56 -2.65 7.66
C ALA A 95 12.13 -3.01 8.09
N LYS A 96 11.42 -3.82 7.29
CA LYS A 96 10.08 -4.33 7.62
C LYS A 96 10.10 -5.22 8.85
N ASP A 97 11.05 -6.13 8.96
CA ASP A 97 11.17 -6.99 10.14
C ASP A 97 11.46 -6.15 11.40
N LYS A 98 12.28 -5.10 11.32
CA LYS A 98 12.46 -4.16 12.44
C LYS A 98 11.16 -3.45 12.80
N LEU A 99 10.41 -3.03 11.80
CA LEU A 99 9.15 -2.33 12.00
C LEU A 99 8.10 -3.24 12.66
N TYR A 100 7.92 -4.45 12.15
CA TYR A 100 6.99 -5.43 12.70
C TYR A 100 7.36 -5.83 14.14
N LYS A 101 8.65 -5.92 14.47
CA LYS A 101 9.11 -6.07 15.86
C LYS A 101 8.65 -4.91 16.74
N LYS A 102 8.81 -3.66 16.28
CA LYS A 102 8.40 -2.45 17.03
C LYS A 102 6.90 -2.47 17.30
N GLN A 103 6.09 -2.75 16.28
CA GLN A 103 4.63 -2.66 16.35
C GLN A 103 3.99 -3.82 17.11
N TYR A 104 4.40 -5.06 16.81
CA TYR A 104 3.73 -6.27 17.32
C TYR A 104 4.49 -6.98 18.43
N LYS A 105 5.66 -6.46 18.85
CA LYS A 105 6.55 -7.02 19.88
C LYS A 105 7.09 -8.43 19.57
N THR A 106 6.70 -9.02 18.44
CA THR A 106 7.04 -10.38 18.01
C THR A 106 7.17 -10.41 16.49
N LEU A 107 8.20 -11.10 15.98
CA LEU A 107 8.19 -11.56 14.59
C LEU A 107 7.60 -12.94 14.51
N ILE A 108 6.75 -13.15 13.52
CA ILE A 108 6.44 -14.48 13.03
C ILE A 108 7.67 -14.90 12.22
N ILE A 109 8.66 -15.48 12.91
CA ILE A 109 9.94 -15.87 12.33
C ILE A 109 9.68 -16.87 11.20
N PRO A 110 10.08 -16.56 9.95
CA PRO A 110 9.96 -17.53 8.87
C PRO A 110 11.27 -18.31 8.79
N SER A 111 11.22 -19.60 9.03
CA SER A 111 12.19 -20.56 8.52
C SER A 111 12.00 -20.85 7.01
N VAL A 112 11.25 -20.00 6.30
CA VAL A 112 10.72 -20.30 4.97
C VAL A 112 11.30 -19.40 3.87
N PRO A 113 11.60 -19.96 2.68
CA PRO A 113 12.23 -19.24 1.58
C PRO A 113 11.22 -18.34 0.83
N VAL A 114 10.92 -17.17 1.39
CA VAL A 114 9.94 -16.22 0.80
C VAL A 114 10.37 -15.67 -0.58
N GLY A 115 11.66 -15.73 -0.91
CA GLY A 115 12.21 -15.26 -2.19
C GLY A 115 11.73 -16.02 -3.43
N VAL A 116 10.99 -17.13 -3.28
CA VAL A 116 10.37 -17.81 -4.43
C VAL A 116 9.42 -16.89 -5.20
N PHE A 117 8.67 -16.02 -4.50
CA PHE A 117 7.72 -15.11 -5.13
C PHE A 117 8.40 -13.95 -5.88
N LEU A 118 9.61 -13.55 -5.51
CA LEU A 118 10.37 -12.58 -6.29
C LEU A 118 10.60 -13.05 -7.73
N HIS A 119 10.86 -14.35 -7.93
CA HIS A 119 11.06 -14.91 -9.27
C HIS A 119 9.76 -14.86 -10.09
N LEU A 120 8.61 -15.12 -9.45
CA LEU A 120 7.30 -15.03 -10.09
C LEU A 120 6.95 -13.58 -10.46
N ILE A 121 7.22 -12.63 -9.58
CA ILE A 121 6.98 -11.20 -9.82
C ILE A 121 7.89 -10.70 -10.95
N LYS A 122 9.16 -11.12 -10.99
CA LYS A 122 10.07 -10.82 -12.11
C LYS A 122 9.59 -11.38 -13.43
N ALA A 123 9.12 -12.64 -13.44
CA ALA A 123 8.58 -13.24 -14.65
C ALA A 123 7.35 -12.47 -15.15
N LEU A 124 6.46 -12.05 -14.23
CA LEU A 124 5.32 -11.21 -14.57
C LEU A 124 5.75 -9.86 -15.16
N TYR A 125 6.74 -9.19 -14.56
CA TYR A 125 7.31 -7.95 -15.09
C TYR A 125 7.86 -8.14 -16.51
N MET A 126 8.60 -9.22 -16.77
CA MET A 126 9.16 -9.50 -18.10
C MET A 126 8.07 -9.70 -19.18
N VAL A 127 6.91 -10.25 -18.81
CA VAL A 127 5.77 -10.36 -19.74
C VAL A 127 5.24 -8.97 -20.07
N PHE A 128 5.03 -8.11 -19.07
CA PHE A 128 4.58 -6.74 -19.32
C PHE A 128 5.59 -5.90 -20.11
N ASP A 129 6.88 -6.05 -19.82
CA ASP A 129 7.95 -5.36 -20.56
C ASP A 129 7.95 -5.74 -22.05
N SER A 130 7.74 -7.03 -22.35
CA SER A 130 7.62 -7.53 -23.72
C SER A 130 6.34 -7.04 -24.42
N ASP A 131 5.21 -7.08 -23.73
CA ASP A 131 3.89 -6.83 -24.35
C ASP A 131 3.56 -5.34 -24.48
N PHE A 132 4.14 -4.48 -23.63
CA PHE A 132 3.83 -3.04 -23.55
C PHE A 132 5.04 -2.12 -23.81
N GLU A 133 6.18 -2.67 -24.26
CA GLU A 133 7.40 -1.92 -24.62
C GLU A 133 7.87 -0.89 -23.56
N LEU A 134 7.77 -1.25 -22.27
CA LEU A 134 7.90 -0.34 -21.12
C LEU A 134 9.23 0.44 -21.09
N ILE A 135 10.31 -0.14 -21.64
CA ILE A 135 11.64 0.46 -21.72
C ILE A 135 11.68 1.76 -22.57
N LYS A 136 10.65 2.08 -23.36
CA LYS A 136 10.68 3.27 -24.23
C LYS A 136 10.32 4.60 -23.55
N GLU A 137 9.61 4.63 -22.41
CA GLU A 137 9.09 5.91 -21.86
C GLU A 137 9.65 6.39 -20.51
N ASN A 138 10.41 5.60 -19.74
CA ASN A 138 11.16 6.06 -18.55
C ASN A 138 10.47 7.20 -17.74
N LYS A 139 9.21 7.00 -17.34
CA LYS A 139 8.58 7.87 -16.36
C LYS A 139 8.84 7.29 -14.97
N PRO A 140 9.81 7.81 -14.20
CA PRO A 140 9.93 7.41 -12.81
C PRO A 140 8.66 7.88 -12.09
N PHE A 141 7.85 6.94 -11.62
CA PHE A 141 6.86 7.26 -10.61
C PHE A 141 7.60 7.57 -9.30
N GLY A 142 7.17 8.65 -8.64
CA GLY A 142 7.73 9.11 -7.37
C GLY A 142 7.70 8.02 -6.30
N ASP A 143 8.52 8.18 -5.26
CA ASP A 143 8.85 7.18 -4.24
C ASP A 143 7.64 6.73 -3.38
N ALA A 144 6.66 6.07 -4.00
CA ALA A 144 5.49 5.43 -3.40
C ALA A 144 5.90 4.09 -2.76
N SER A 145 6.97 4.11 -1.96
CA SER A 145 7.35 2.92 -1.22
C SER A 145 6.34 2.69 -0.10
N PHE A 146 5.91 1.44 0.08
CA PHE A 146 5.05 1.03 1.19
C PHE A 146 5.64 1.42 2.56
N LEU A 147 6.97 1.47 2.66
CA LEU A 147 7.66 1.99 3.84
C LEU A 147 7.38 3.49 4.08
N GLY A 148 7.29 4.32 3.03
CA GLY A 148 6.90 5.72 3.16
C GLY A 148 5.49 5.89 3.71
N PHE A 149 4.54 5.09 3.23
CA PHE A 149 3.15 5.10 3.73
C PHE A 149 3.04 4.63 5.18
N LEU A 150 3.69 3.51 5.54
CA LEU A 150 3.71 3.03 6.92
C LEU A 150 4.42 3.99 7.87
N SER A 151 5.53 4.60 7.45
CA SER A 151 6.21 5.62 8.24
C SER A 151 5.29 6.81 8.52
N ALA A 152 4.56 7.30 7.51
CA ALA A 152 3.60 8.39 7.68
C ALA A 152 2.45 8.02 8.64
N GLU A 153 1.91 6.80 8.53
CA GLU A 153 0.84 6.32 9.41
C GLU A 153 1.31 6.21 10.88
N LEU A 154 2.53 5.73 11.11
CA LEU A 154 3.14 5.64 12.45
C LEU A 154 3.45 7.01 13.06
N GLU A 155 3.87 7.98 12.25
CA GLU A 155 4.07 9.37 12.70
C GLU A 155 2.74 10.00 13.14
N VAL A 156 1.63 9.70 12.44
CA VAL A 156 0.29 10.15 12.83
C VAL A 156 -0.16 9.51 14.15
N GLU A 157 0.16 8.23 14.40
CA GLU A 157 -0.12 7.55 15.68
C GLU A 157 0.71 8.10 16.85
N GLU A 158 2.00 8.41 16.63
CA GLU A 158 2.86 9.04 17.64
C GLU A 158 2.39 10.48 17.95
N GLY A 159 1.88 11.22 16.95
CA GLY A 159 1.27 12.54 17.12
C GLY A 159 -0.04 12.54 17.91
N LYS A 160 -0.90 11.53 17.74
CA LYS A 160 -2.15 11.38 18.54
C LYS A 160 -1.90 11.09 20.02
N LYS A 161 -0.73 10.57 20.40
CA LYS A 161 -0.35 10.41 21.82
C LYS A 161 0.11 11.72 22.48
N SER A 162 0.34 12.79 21.72
CA SER A 162 0.82 14.07 22.24
C SER A 162 -0.27 15.14 22.47
N SER A 163 -1.52 14.93 22.03
CA SER A 163 -2.55 15.99 22.09
C SER A 163 -3.60 15.83 23.19
N ASN A 164 -3.45 14.87 24.12
CA ASN A 164 -4.25 14.82 25.34
C ASN A 164 -3.36 14.79 26.59
N SER A 165 -2.57 15.85 26.79
CA SER A 165 -2.16 16.23 28.14
C SER A 165 -2.69 17.62 28.44
N CYS A 166 -3.88 17.71 29.03
CA CYS A 166 -4.23 18.88 29.82
C CYS A 166 -3.21 18.97 30.96
N LYS A 167 -2.19 19.82 30.81
CA LYS A 167 -1.36 20.23 31.93
C LYS A 167 -2.20 21.21 32.76
N PRO A 168 -2.46 20.94 34.06
CA PRO A 168 -3.03 21.96 34.91
C PRO A 168 -1.97 23.05 35.10
N THR A 169 -2.27 24.26 34.64
CA THR A 169 -1.46 25.44 34.95
C THR A 169 -1.87 25.97 36.31
N PHE A 170 -0.93 26.00 37.25
CA PHE A 170 -1.09 26.64 38.56
C PHE A 170 -0.43 28.02 38.49
N ASP A 171 -1.07 29.04 39.09
CA ASP A 171 -0.44 30.34 39.26
C ASP A 171 0.58 30.33 40.41
N ALA A 172 1.35 31.42 40.54
CA ALA A 172 2.41 31.56 41.54
C ALA A 172 1.94 31.53 43.01
N SER A 173 0.63 31.36 43.26
CA SER A 173 0.03 31.20 44.58
C SER A 173 -0.54 29.79 44.85
N GLY A 174 -0.51 28.89 43.86
CA GLY A 174 -0.83 27.48 44.04
C GLY A 174 -2.33 27.13 44.03
N ILE A 175 -3.20 28.00 43.51
CA ILE A 175 -4.66 27.74 43.42
C ILE A 175 -5.04 27.40 41.97
N MET A 176 -5.88 26.36 41.76
CA MET A 176 -6.38 25.98 40.43
C MET A 176 -7.36 27.05 39.91
N SER A 177 -7.02 27.71 38.79
CA SER A 177 -7.94 28.56 38.05
C SER A 177 -8.84 27.72 37.13
N HIS A 178 -10.15 27.78 37.33
CA HIS A 178 -11.13 27.21 36.39
C HIS A 178 -11.11 28.01 35.08
N THR A 179 -10.79 27.34 33.95
CA THR A 179 -10.95 27.93 32.61
C THR A 179 -12.34 27.63 32.06
N SER A 180 -13.08 28.71 31.80
CA SER A 180 -14.33 28.78 31.08
C SER A 180 -14.17 28.57 29.57
N GLY A 181 -15.05 27.75 28.98
CA GLY A 181 -15.73 28.05 27.71
C GLY A 181 -15.01 27.75 26.39
N CYS A 182 -15.46 26.69 25.71
CA CYS A 182 -15.34 26.51 24.26
C CYS A 182 -15.82 27.74 23.48
N SER A 183 -15.07 28.16 22.45
CA SER A 183 -15.65 28.85 21.30
C SER A 183 -14.75 28.72 20.06
N GLY A 184 -15.37 28.41 18.91
CA GLY A 184 -14.81 28.71 17.58
C GLY A 184 -14.55 27.50 16.67
N CYS A 185 -15.60 26.92 16.09
CA CYS A 185 -15.51 26.41 14.71
C CYS A 185 -15.78 27.58 13.76
N SER A 186 -14.92 27.77 12.77
CA SER A 186 -15.20 28.39 11.47
C SER A 186 -14.24 27.80 10.46
#